data_AF-A0A6J1R4B8-F1
#
_entry.id   AF-A0A6J1R4B8-F1
#
_cell.length_a   1.000
_cell.length_b   1.000
_cell.length_c   1.000
_cell.angle_alpha   90.00
_cell.angle_beta   90.00
_cell.angle_gamma   90.00
#
_symmetry.space_group_name_H-M   'P 1'
#
loop_
_entity.id
_entity.type
_entity.pdbx_description
1 polymer ?
#
loop_
_entity_poly.entity_id
_entity_poly.type
_entity_poly.pdbx_seq_one_letter_code
_entity_poly.pdbx_strand_id
1 'polypeptide(L)'
;MNGTEAVRLPAIYETDLMPTNVTASDEYFDFVTWNPCAGAKRYSLNPHAYQDDEWYLLSNGSVLRPLTEVSEDRLLDYHQYCLARVRSYEYPEYLVFYCEDEYTIEDENNGGVIYSYGMLASVPFLVATYVVYWLLPDLRNLHGLTLRGYVGCLALAYSMLGVLQLTPQEQIPNGICITFAFIIHFSFLASFFWLNVMCFDIWWTFG
;
A
#
# COMPACT_ATOMS: atom_id res chain seq x y z
N MET A 1 15.50 32.99 11.84
CA MET A 1 14.13 32.43 12.00
C MET A 1 14.25 31.32 13.04
N ASN A 2 14.50 31.62 14.32
CA ASN A 2 13.56 32.00 15.39
C ASN A 2 12.29 31.14 15.42
N GLY A 3 12.29 30.13 16.30
CA GLY A 3 11.19 29.17 16.44
C GLY A 3 11.68 27.85 17.02
N THR A 4 12.29 27.88 18.21
CA THR A 4 12.32 26.73 19.12
C THR A 4 10.88 26.45 19.57
N GLU A 5 10.06 25.91 18.68
CA GLU A 5 8.85 25.22 19.12
C GLU A 5 9.34 24.00 19.90
N ALA A 6 9.16 24.01 21.21
CA ALA A 6 9.41 22.87 22.07
C ALA A 6 8.45 21.76 21.65
N VAL A 7 8.90 20.90 20.74
CA VAL A 7 8.14 19.76 20.25
C VAL A 7 7.94 18.81 21.43
N ARG A 8 6.68 18.47 21.72
CA ARG A 8 6.35 17.55 22.79
C ARG A 8 6.78 16.15 22.38
N LEU A 9 7.62 15.55 23.21
CA LEU A 9 7.89 14.13 23.15
C LEU A 9 6.57 13.36 23.41
N PRO A 10 6.41 12.15 22.86
CA PRO A 10 5.20 11.36 23.02
C PRO A 10 4.91 11.05 24.50
N ALA A 11 3.64 10.86 24.82
CA ALA A 11 3.22 10.44 26.14
C ALA A 11 3.71 9.01 26.43
N ILE A 12 4.04 8.75 27.67
CA ILE A 12 4.51 7.44 28.15
C ILE A 12 3.36 6.75 28.89
N TYR A 13 3.22 5.45 28.63
CA TYR A 13 2.17 4.61 29.18
C TYR A 13 2.76 3.47 30.00
N GLU A 14 2.04 2.99 31.00
CA GLU A 14 2.33 1.73 31.68
C GLU A 14 1.84 0.52 30.86
N THR A 15 2.26 -0.68 31.25
CA THR A 15 1.88 -1.94 30.57
C THR A 15 0.37 -2.21 30.57
N ASP A 16 -0.39 -1.55 31.43
CA ASP A 16 -1.85 -1.59 31.51
C ASP A 16 -2.53 -0.45 30.72
N LEU A 17 -1.78 0.27 29.87
CA LEU A 17 -2.22 1.42 29.07
C LEU A 17 -2.64 2.64 29.91
N MET A 18 -2.30 2.70 31.19
CA MET A 18 -2.50 3.92 31.96
C MET A 18 -1.42 4.96 31.61
N PRO A 19 -1.79 6.24 31.37
CA PRO A 19 -0.81 7.28 31.13
C PRO A 19 0.04 7.50 32.38
N THR A 20 1.35 7.48 32.22
CA THR A 20 2.29 7.74 33.32
C THR A 20 2.44 9.26 33.51
N ASN A 21 2.65 9.72 34.76
CA ASN A 21 3.03 11.11 35.04
C ASN A 21 4.49 11.44 34.68
N VAL A 22 5.21 10.50 34.07
CA VAL A 22 6.60 10.65 33.67
C VAL A 22 6.65 11.30 32.29
N THR A 23 7.44 12.36 32.18
CA THR A 23 7.76 12.99 30.89
C THR A 23 8.99 12.32 30.30
N ALA A 24 9.00 12.11 28.98
CA ALA A 24 10.20 11.72 28.25
C ALA A 24 11.24 12.83 28.41
N SER A 25 12.22 12.61 29.28
CA SER A 25 13.24 13.56 29.70
C SER A 25 14.52 12.78 29.98
N ASP A 26 15.67 13.44 29.85
CA ASP A 26 17.00 12.84 30.11
C ASP A 26 17.16 12.33 31.55
N GLU A 27 16.26 12.70 32.47
CA GLU A 27 16.24 12.19 33.85
C GLU A 27 15.68 10.77 33.98
N TYR A 28 14.81 10.36 33.06
CA TYR A 28 14.08 9.08 33.13
C TYR A 28 14.43 8.14 31.98
N PHE A 29 14.89 8.68 30.84
CA PHE A 29 15.21 7.91 29.65
C PHE A 29 16.57 8.30 29.09
N ASP A 30 17.33 7.28 28.68
CA ASP A 30 18.53 7.48 27.88
C ASP A 30 18.14 7.52 26.39
N PHE A 31 18.39 8.65 25.74
CA PHE A 31 18.12 8.80 24.31
C PHE A 31 19.28 8.25 23.48
N VAL A 32 19.01 7.19 22.72
CA VAL A 32 19.98 6.58 21.81
C VAL A 32 19.63 6.94 20.37
N THR A 33 20.56 7.59 19.67
CA THR A 33 20.44 7.84 18.23
C THR A 33 21.08 6.69 17.45
N TRP A 34 20.24 5.89 16.80
CA TRP A 34 20.64 4.77 15.96
C TRP A 34 19.69 4.63 14.76
N ASN A 35 20.15 3.97 13.70
CA ASN A 35 19.32 3.61 12.55
C ASN A 35 19.03 2.10 12.57
N PRO A 36 17.83 1.67 13.04
CA PRO A 36 17.49 0.25 13.14
C PRO A 36 17.47 -0.45 11.77
N CYS A 37 17.15 0.28 10.70
CA CYS A 37 16.93 -0.28 9.36
C CYS A 37 18.06 0.06 8.41
N ALA A 38 19.31 -0.13 8.84
CA ALA A 38 20.46 0.11 7.99
C ALA A 38 20.48 -0.89 6.81
N GLY A 39 19.95 -0.48 5.65
CA GLY A 39 19.90 -1.28 4.42
C GLY A 39 18.54 -1.91 4.12
N ALA A 40 17.56 -1.80 5.01
CA ALA A 40 16.20 -2.29 4.83
C ALA A 40 15.20 -1.14 4.59
N LYS A 41 13.99 -1.48 4.12
CA LYS A 41 12.88 -0.53 4.03
C LYS A 41 12.34 -0.21 5.44
N ARG A 42 11.80 1.00 5.60
CA ARG A 42 11.22 1.49 6.85
C ARG A 42 9.74 1.71 6.66
N TYR A 43 8.94 1.29 7.63
CA TYR A 43 7.53 1.69 7.74
C TYR A 43 7.34 2.68 8.87
N SER A 44 6.52 3.70 8.62
CA SER A 44 6.06 4.65 9.63
C SER A 44 4.69 4.25 10.13
N LEU A 45 4.50 4.21 11.45
CA LEU A 45 3.17 4.09 12.05
C LEU A 45 2.53 5.48 12.11
N ASN A 46 1.51 5.73 11.29
CA ASN A 46 0.78 6.98 11.26
C ASN A 46 -0.69 6.81 11.72
N PRO A 47 -1.00 7.04 13.01
CA PRO A 47 -2.35 6.89 13.55
C PRO A 47 -3.37 7.88 12.96
N HIS A 48 -2.91 8.97 12.35
CA HIS A 48 -3.79 9.95 11.70
C HIS A 48 -4.24 9.50 10.30
N ALA A 49 -3.46 8.67 9.62
CA ALA A 49 -3.80 8.14 8.30
C ALA A 49 -4.54 6.82 8.39
N TYR A 50 -4.11 5.93 9.30
CA TYR A 50 -4.64 4.58 9.45
C TYR A 50 -4.90 4.29 10.93
N GLN A 51 -6.09 3.79 11.25
CA GLN A 51 -6.44 3.43 12.62
C GLN A 51 -5.55 2.28 13.13
N ASP A 52 -5.19 1.34 12.26
CA ASP A 52 -4.36 0.17 12.59
C ASP A 52 -2.91 0.53 12.94
N ASP A 53 -2.48 1.76 12.61
CA ASP A 53 -1.17 2.30 12.94
C ASP A 53 -1.12 2.95 14.33
N GLU A 54 -2.13 2.72 15.18
CA GLU A 54 -2.11 3.21 16.56
C GLU A 54 -0.95 2.60 17.35
N TRP A 55 -0.24 3.44 18.11
CA TRP A 55 0.93 3.02 18.89
C TRP A 55 1.04 3.76 20.21
N TYR A 56 1.64 3.09 21.19
CA TYR A 56 1.85 3.61 22.54
C TYR A 56 3.29 3.36 22.98
N LEU A 57 3.99 4.41 23.43
CA LEU A 57 5.32 4.28 24.03
C LEU A 57 5.19 3.85 25.49
N LEU A 58 5.75 2.70 25.83
CA LEU A 58 5.71 2.16 27.19
C LEU A 58 6.87 2.69 28.05
N SER A 59 6.69 2.66 29.37
CA SER A 59 7.70 3.09 30.35
C SER A 59 8.99 2.26 30.33
N ASN A 60 8.96 1.04 29.79
CA ASN A 60 10.14 0.20 29.58
C ASN A 60 10.91 0.55 28.28
N GLY A 61 10.44 1.54 27.51
CA GLY A 61 11.02 1.93 26.23
C GLY A 61 10.61 1.05 25.04
N SER A 62 9.68 0.11 25.22
CA SER A 62 9.08 -0.63 24.10
C SER A 62 7.90 0.13 23.50
N VAL A 63 7.54 -0.14 22.25
CA VAL A 63 6.34 0.40 21.60
C VAL A 63 5.28 -0.69 21.49
N LEU A 64 4.07 -0.41 21.95
CA LEU A 64 2.92 -1.30 21.87
C LEU A 64 2.00 -0.90 20.71
N ARG A 65 1.65 -1.88 19.87
CA ARG A 65 0.67 -1.78 18.78
C ARG A 65 -0.60 -2.56 19.16
N PRO A 66 -1.65 -1.92 19.69
CA PRO A 66 -2.79 -2.64 20.27
C PRO A 66 -3.68 -3.33 19.22
N LEU A 67 -3.72 -2.82 17.99
CA LEU A 67 -4.62 -3.27 16.93
C LEU A 67 -3.99 -4.34 16.02
N THR A 68 -2.74 -4.74 16.26
CA THR A 68 -2.08 -5.81 15.50
C THR A 68 -2.63 -7.17 15.90
N GLU A 69 -3.12 -7.94 14.92
CA GLU A 69 -3.69 -9.28 15.13
C GLU A 69 -2.62 -10.33 15.52
N VAL A 70 -1.37 -10.13 15.10
CA VAL A 70 -0.24 -11.02 15.39
C VAL A 70 0.39 -10.64 16.74
N SER A 71 0.39 -11.60 17.68
CA SER A 71 0.86 -11.35 19.06
C SER A 71 2.34 -11.03 19.17
N GLU A 72 3.17 -11.59 18.28
CA GLU A 72 4.63 -11.37 18.26
C GLU A 72 4.98 -9.94 17.81
N ASP A 73 4.17 -9.38 16.92
CA ASP A 73 4.33 -8.03 16.38
C ASP A 73 3.76 -6.95 17.30
N ARG A 74 3.03 -7.33 18.35
CA ARG A 74 2.33 -6.38 19.20
C ARG A 74 3.29 -5.46 19.98
N LEU A 75 4.50 -5.92 20.25
CA LEU A 75 5.49 -5.19 21.05
C LEU A 75 6.80 -5.06 20.27
N LEU A 76 7.24 -3.82 20.03
CA LEU A 76 8.55 -3.54 19.46
C LEU A 76 9.53 -3.17 20.56
N ASP A 77 10.67 -3.83 20.58
CA ASP A 77 11.74 -3.50 21.51
C ASP A 77 12.55 -2.29 21.02
N TYR A 78 13.29 -1.64 21.92
CA TYR A 78 14.00 -0.38 21.65
C TYR A 78 15.02 -0.47 20.50
N HIS A 79 15.49 -1.67 20.14
CA HIS A 79 16.39 -1.91 19.02
C HIS A 79 15.70 -1.98 17.66
N GLN A 80 14.40 -2.24 17.62
CA GLN A 80 13.65 -2.53 16.39
C GLN A 80 12.97 -1.29 15.78
N TYR A 81 12.89 -0.20 16.56
CA TYR A 81 12.25 1.02 16.12
C TYR A 81 13.11 2.27 16.38
N CYS A 82 12.74 3.37 15.74
CA CYS A 82 13.32 4.68 15.94
C CYS A 82 12.20 5.73 15.89
N LEU A 83 12.22 6.68 16.82
CA LEU A 83 11.35 7.84 16.78
C LEU A 83 11.99 8.91 15.90
N ALA A 84 11.30 9.30 14.84
CA ALA A 84 11.78 10.37 13.98
C ALA A 84 10.67 11.36 13.66
N ARG A 85 11.09 12.60 13.42
CA ARG A 85 10.19 13.68 13.01
C ARG A 85 10.09 13.72 11.49
N VAL A 86 8.88 13.56 10.97
CA VAL A 86 8.60 13.84 9.56
C VAL A 86 8.45 15.33 9.38
N ARG A 87 9.13 15.91 8.38
CA ARG A 87 8.92 17.32 8.00
C ARG A 87 7.65 17.45 7.14
N SER A 88 6.51 17.02 7.67
CA SER A 88 5.20 17.30 7.08
C SER A 88 4.54 18.42 7.87
N TYR A 89 3.91 19.37 7.17
CA TYR A 89 3.16 20.46 7.80
C TYR A 89 1.92 19.99 8.56
N GLU A 90 1.52 18.74 8.33
CA GLU A 90 0.27 18.16 8.83
C GLU A 90 0.42 17.56 10.24
N TYR A 91 1.60 17.03 10.58
CA TYR A 91 1.85 16.34 11.85
C TYR A 91 3.23 16.74 12.43
N PRO A 92 3.29 17.68 13.39
CA PRO A 92 4.57 18.13 13.98
C PRO A 92 5.16 17.16 15.01
N GLU A 93 4.51 16.03 15.27
CA GLU A 93 4.86 15.03 16.28
C GLU A 93 5.91 14.01 15.82
N TYR A 94 6.41 13.23 16.79
CA TYR A 94 7.30 12.10 16.51
C TYR A 94 6.48 10.91 16.04
N LEU A 95 6.92 10.25 14.98
CA LEU A 95 6.35 8.98 14.52
C LEU A 95 7.33 7.85 14.80
N VAL A 96 6.78 6.65 15.00
CA VAL A 96 7.55 5.42 15.13
C VAL A 96 7.89 4.90 13.75
N PHE A 97 9.18 4.68 13.51
CA PHE A 97 9.70 4.00 12.33
C PHE A 97 10.26 2.66 12.76
N TYR A 98 9.79 1.59 12.13
CA TYR A 98 10.33 0.26 12.34
C TYR A 98 10.73 -0.35 11.01
N CYS A 99 11.54 -1.40 11.06
CA CYS A 99 12.03 -2.06 9.86
C CYS A 99 10.95 -2.99 9.34
N GLU A 100 10.72 -2.94 8.03
CA GLU A 100 10.12 -4.09 7.38
C GLU A 100 11.11 -5.22 7.56
N ASP A 101 10.72 -6.27 8.30
CA ASP A 101 11.48 -7.49 8.29
C ASP A 101 11.54 -7.94 6.82
N GLU A 102 12.76 -7.94 6.28
CA GLU A 102 13.03 -8.59 5.02
C GLU A 102 12.88 -10.08 5.32
N TYR A 103 11.64 -10.57 5.34
CA TYR A 103 11.35 -11.99 5.36
C TYR A 103 12.10 -12.56 4.15
N THR A 104 13.26 -13.16 4.39
CA THR A 104 13.85 -14.09 3.44
C THR A 104 12.85 -15.20 3.37
N ILE A 105 12.08 -15.18 2.29
CA ILE A 105 11.10 -16.18 1.95
C ILE A 105 11.89 -17.44 1.63
N GLU A 106 12.19 -18.22 2.64
CA GLU A 106 12.23 -19.65 2.49
C GLU A 106 10.85 -20.12 2.95
N ASP A 107 9.98 -20.40 1.97
CA ASP A 107 8.69 -21.07 2.15
C ASP A 107 7.64 -20.34 3.02
N GLU A 108 6.97 -19.28 2.55
CA GLU A 108 5.51 -19.33 2.30
C GLU A 108 5.00 -18.16 1.40
N ASN A 109 5.92 -17.40 0.81
CA ASN A 109 5.59 -16.15 0.09
C ASN A 109 5.37 -16.37 -1.42
N ASN A 110 4.86 -17.55 -1.76
CA ASN A 110 4.31 -17.81 -3.08
C ASN A 110 2.94 -17.12 -3.29
N GLY A 111 2.39 -16.40 -2.30
CA GLY A 111 1.19 -15.60 -2.48
C GLY A 111 1.48 -14.26 -3.16
N GLY A 112 2.10 -13.33 -2.43
CA GLY A 112 2.26 -11.94 -2.86
C GLY A 112 3.19 -11.74 -4.06
N VAL A 113 4.27 -12.52 -4.13
CA VAL A 113 5.22 -12.46 -5.24
C VAL A 113 4.62 -13.09 -6.51
N ILE A 114 3.87 -14.19 -6.39
CA ILE A 114 3.14 -14.79 -7.53
C ILE A 114 2.00 -13.89 -7.99
N TYR A 115 1.26 -13.25 -7.09
CA TYR A 115 0.20 -12.33 -7.47
C TYR A 115 0.75 -11.13 -8.24
N SER A 116 1.85 -10.53 -7.76
CA SER A 116 2.50 -9.40 -8.40
C SER A 116 3.12 -9.79 -9.75
N TYR A 117 3.83 -10.92 -9.81
CA TYR A 117 4.43 -11.43 -11.04
C TYR A 117 3.39 -11.93 -12.04
N GLY A 118 2.33 -12.58 -11.56
CA GLY A 118 1.21 -13.07 -12.36
C GLY A 118 0.42 -11.93 -12.99
N MET A 119 0.15 -10.85 -12.24
CA MET A 119 -0.43 -9.64 -12.82
C MET A 119 0.49 -9.02 -13.86
N LEU A 120 1.79 -8.84 -13.56
CA LEU A 120 2.74 -8.27 -14.52
C LEU A 120 2.92 -9.12 -15.79
N ALA A 121 2.94 -10.44 -15.67
CA ALA A 121 3.03 -11.37 -16.79
C ALA A 121 1.74 -11.40 -17.63
N SER A 122 0.58 -11.15 -17.02
CA SER A 122 -0.69 -11.09 -17.73
C SER A 122 -0.83 -9.85 -18.64
N VAL A 123 -0.20 -8.72 -18.28
CA VAL A 123 -0.26 -7.46 -19.04
C VAL A 123 0.23 -7.61 -20.49
N PRO A 124 1.45 -8.12 -20.78
CA PRO A 124 1.93 -8.25 -22.15
C PRO A 124 1.09 -9.26 -22.96
N PHE A 125 0.56 -10.30 -22.32
CA PHE A 125 -0.34 -11.26 -22.96
C PHE A 125 -1.69 -10.65 -23.34
N LEU A 126 -2.26 -9.81 -22.47
CA LEU A 126 -3.48 -9.05 -22.72
C LEU A 126 -3.29 -8.00 -23.83
N VAL A 127 -2.16 -7.30 -23.84
CA VAL A 127 -1.81 -6.35 -24.90
C VAL A 127 -1.61 -7.08 -26.24
N ALA A 128 -0.91 -8.21 -26.25
CA ALA A 128 -0.75 -9.02 -27.45
C ALA A 128 -2.11 -9.50 -27.98
N THR A 129 -3.01 -9.91 -27.08
CA THR A 129 -4.38 -10.33 -27.43
C THR A 129 -5.17 -9.16 -28.02
N TYR A 130 -5.11 -7.97 -27.42
CA TYR A 130 -5.72 -6.75 -27.98
C TYR A 130 -5.20 -6.43 -29.39
N VAL A 131 -3.88 -6.50 -29.60
CA VAL A 131 -3.23 -6.26 -30.90
C VAL A 131 -3.68 -7.30 -31.93
N VAL A 132 -3.72 -8.58 -31.57
CA VAL A 132 -4.20 -9.66 -32.44
C VAL A 132 -5.66 -9.45 -32.85
N TYR A 133 -6.55 -9.11 -31.91
CA TYR A 133 -7.95 -8.77 -32.22
C TYR A 133 -8.11 -7.47 -33.02
N TRP A 134 -7.11 -6.58 -33.00
CA TRP A 134 -7.08 -5.38 -33.85
C TRP A 134 -6.64 -5.69 -35.28
N LEU A 135 -5.67 -6.60 -35.43
CA LEU A 135 -5.08 -6.99 -36.71
C LEU A 135 -5.93 -7.99 -37.50
N LEU A 136 -6.71 -8.86 -36.85
CA LEU A 136 -7.60 -9.79 -37.56
C LEU A 136 -8.87 -9.06 -38.05
N PRO A 137 -9.02 -8.78 -39.37
CA PRO A 137 -10.18 -8.08 -39.91
C PRO A 137 -11.41 -8.99 -40.03
N ASP A 138 -11.21 -10.32 -39.92
CA ASP A 138 -12.24 -11.36 -40.08
C ASP A 138 -13.24 -11.45 -38.93
N LEU A 139 -12.98 -10.79 -37.79
CA LEU A 139 -13.91 -10.72 -36.65
C LEU A 139 -14.75 -9.42 -36.62
N ARG A 140 -14.94 -8.73 -37.75
CA ARG A 140 -15.81 -7.53 -37.84
C ARG A 140 -17.32 -7.79 -37.72
N ASN A 141 -17.74 -9.00 -37.35
CA ASN A 141 -19.12 -9.28 -36.97
C ASN A 141 -19.45 -8.60 -35.64
N LEU A 142 -20.73 -8.34 -35.36
CA LEU A 142 -21.22 -7.69 -34.11
C LEU A 142 -20.57 -8.30 -32.86
N HIS A 143 -20.38 -9.62 -32.86
CA HIS A 143 -19.71 -10.38 -31.82
C HIS A 143 -18.24 -9.97 -31.56
N GLY A 144 -17.48 -9.60 -32.60
CA GLY A 144 -16.09 -9.18 -32.43
C GLY A 144 -15.93 -7.71 -32.04
N LEU A 145 -16.94 -6.87 -32.28
CA LEU A 145 -16.98 -5.48 -31.81
C LEU A 145 -17.14 -5.40 -30.28
N THR A 146 -18.05 -6.20 -29.71
CA THR A 146 -18.28 -6.29 -28.26
C THR A 146 -17.08 -6.91 -27.55
N LEU A 147 -16.50 -7.98 -28.11
CA LEU A 147 -15.29 -8.62 -27.61
C LEU A 147 -14.09 -7.65 -27.58
N ARG A 148 -13.91 -6.85 -28.63
CA ARG A 148 -12.82 -5.86 -28.69
C ARG A 148 -12.98 -4.73 -27.66
N GLY A 149 -14.23 -4.32 -27.37
CA GLY A 149 -14.53 -3.38 -26.29
C GLY A 149 -14.15 -3.94 -24.92
N TYR A 150 -14.56 -5.18 -24.64
CA TYR A 150 -14.22 -5.91 -23.40
C TYR A 150 -12.70 -6.04 -23.20
N VAL A 151 -11.98 -6.58 -24.19
CA VAL A 151 -10.53 -6.80 -24.13
C VAL A 151 -9.78 -5.45 -24.05
N GLY A 152 -10.27 -4.41 -24.73
CA GLY A 152 -9.69 -3.07 -24.67
C GLY A 152 -9.78 -2.43 -23.29
N CYS A 153 -10.93 -2.53 -22.62
CA CYS A 153 -11.10 -2.03 -21.25
C CYS A 153 -10.18 -2.75 -20.27
N LEU A 154 -10.06 -4.08 -20.38
CA LEU A 154 -9.15 -4.85 -19.54
C LEU A 154 -7.69 -4.50 -19.81
N ALA A 155 -7.28 -4.43 -21.08
CA ALA A 155 -5.90 -4.07 -21.44
C ALA A 155 -5.52 -2.68 -20.88
N LEU A 156 -6.43 -1.70 -20.95
CA LEU A 156 -6.22 -0.38 -20.37
C LEU A 156 -6.06 -0.45 -18.84
N ALA A 157 -6.97 -1.14 -18.14
CA ALA A 157 -6.92 -1.28 -16.68
C ALA A 157 -5.61 -1.93 -16.20
N TYR A 158 -5.24 -3.07 -16.80
CA TYR A 158 -4.03 -3.81 -16.44
C TYR A 158 -2.74 -3.09 -16.82
N SER A 159 -2.73 -2.32 -17.93
CA SER A 159 -1.58 -1.49 -18.28
C SER A 159 -1.33 -0.40 -17.23
N MET A 160 -2.39 0.28 -16.78
CA MET A 160 -2.26 1.31 -15.74
C MET A 160 -1.84 0.73 -14.39
N LEU A 161 -2.38 -0.43 -14.01
CA LEU A 161 -1.94 -1.16 -12.81
C LEU A 161 -0.45 -1.54 -12.90
N GLY A 162 0.02 -2.04 -14.04
CA GLY A 162 1.42 -2.36 -14.24
C GLY A 162 2.34 -1.15 -14.07
N VAL A 163 1.94 0.03 -14.57
CA VAL A 163 2.69 1.28 -14.37
C VAL A 163 2.76 1.67 -12.90
N LEU A 164 1.65 1.55 -12.15
CA LEU A 164 1.62 1.83 -10.71
C LEU A 164 2.48 0.84 -9.92
N GLN A 165 2.52 -0.44 -10.31
CA GLN A 165 3.31 -1.46 -9.62
C GLN A 165 4.82 -1.29 -9.86
N LEU A 166 5.22 -0.80 -11.04
CA LEU A 166 6.62 -0.58 -11.41
C LEU A 166 7.18 0.76 -10.90
N THR A 167 6.31 1.72 -10.58
CA THR A 167 6.72 3.06 -10.17
C THR A 167 6.65 3.17 -8.64
N PRO A 168 7.74 3.54 -7.94
CA PRO A 168 7.69 3.73 -6.49
C PRO A 168 6.72 4.85 -6.13
N GLN A 169 5.83 4.59 -5.16
CA GLN A 169 4.72 5.47 -4.77
C GLN A 169 5.18 6.89 -4.38
N GLU A 170 6.39 7.01 -3.82
CA GLU A 170 7.07 8.27 -3.48
C GLU A 170 7.27 9.22 -4.69
N GLN A 171 7.31 8.69 -5.91
CA GLN A 171 7.53 9.49 -7.13
C GLN A 171 6.23 9.93 -7.81
N ILE A 172 5.08 9.42 -7.38
CA ILE A 172 3.79 9.70 -8.01
C ILE A 172 3.08 10.80 -7.22
N PRO A 173 2.83 11.99 -7.80
CA PRO A 173 2.06 13.01 -7.12
C PRO A 173 0.61 12.55 -6.90
N ASN A 174 0.04 12.86 -5.73
CA ASN A 174 -1.28 12.41 -5.29
C ASN A 174 -2.40 12.58 -6.34
N GLY A 175 -2.42 13.71 -7.06
CA GLY A 175 -3.43 13.95 -8.11
C GLY A 175 -3.37 12.97 -9.28
N ILE A 176 -2.16 12.55 -9.66
CA ILE A 176 -1.97 11.56 -10.74
C ILE A 176 -2.38 10.16 -10.25
N CYS A 177 -2.03 9.79 -9.02
CA CYS A 177 -2.44 8.53 -8.41
C CYS A 177 -3.97 8.39 -8.38
N ILE A 178 -4.67 9.42 -7.91
CA ILE A 178 -6.14 9.46 -7.87
C ILE A 178 -6.72 9.31 -9.28
N THR A 179 -6.14 10.02 -10.26
CA THR A 179 -6.59 9.93 -11.66
C THR A 179 -6.44 8.51 -12.21
N PHE A 180 -5.30 7.85 -11.97
CA PHE A 180 -5.11 6.45 -12.37
C PHE A 180 -6.11 5.51 -11.68
N ALA A 181 -6.36 5.69 -10.38
CA ALA A 181 -7.34 4.90 -9.65
C ALA A 181 -8.75 5.00 -10.27
N PHE A 182 -9.19 6.22 -10.61
CA PHE A 182 -10.47 6.42 -11.31
C PHE A 182 -10.52 5.76 -12.69
N ILE A 183 -9.45 5.89 -13.49
CA ILE A 183 -9.37 5.27 -14.82
C ILE A 183 -9.45 3.74 -14.72
N ILE A 184 -8.71 3.14 -13.79
CA ILE A 184 -8.71 1.70 -13.54
C ILE A 184 -10.11 1.23 -13.13
N HIS A 185 -10.71 1.91 -12.15
CA HIS A 185 -12.04 1.57 -11.65
C HIS A 185 -13.11 1.65 -12.76
N PHE A 186 -13.13 2.75 -13.52
CA PHE A 186 -14.04 2.92 -14.65
C PHE A 186 -13.85 1.84 -15.72
N SER A 187 -12.59 1.49 -16.02
CA SER A 187 -12.28 0.46 -17.02
C SER A 187 -12.77 -0.93 -16.60
N PHE A 188 -12.66 -1.28 -15.31
CA PHE A 188 -13.23 -2.53 -14.79
C PHE A 188 -14.75 -2.54 -14.89
N LEU A 189 -15.44 -1.47 -14.48
CA LEU A 189 -16.90 -1.37 -14.62
C LEU A 189 -17.35 -1.49 -16.09
N ALA A 190 -16.64 -0.83 -17.00
CA ALA A 190 -16.90 -0.93 -18.43
C ALA A 190 -16.69 -2.37 -18.94
N SER A 191 -15.66 -3.07 -18.46
CA SER A 191 -15.43 -4.48 -18.83
C SER A 191 -16.59 -5.39 -18.40
N PHE A 192 -17.13 -5.21 -17.18
CA PHE A 192 -18.32 -5.95 -16.72
C PHE A 192 -19.55 -5.64 -17.57
N PHE A 193 -19.74 -4.37 -17.95
CA PHE A 193 -20.82 -3.99 -18.85
C PHE A 193 -20.71 -4.72 -20.20
N TRP A 194 -19.53 -4.71 -20.83
CA TRP A 194 -19.31 -5.43 -22.10
C TRP A 194 -19.47 -6.94 -21.97
N LEU A 195 -19.10 -7.53 -20.84
CA LEU A 195 -19.35 -8.95 -20.55
C LEU A 195 -20.84 -9.26 -20.51
N ASN A 196 -21.65 -8.41 -19.87
CA ASN A 196 -23.11 -8.55 -19.86
C ASN A 196 -23.70 -8.43 -21.28
N VAL A 197 -23.20 -7.50 -22.10
CA VAL A 197 -23.61 -7.36 -23.52
C VAL A 197 -23.26 -8.62 -24.31
N MET A 198 -22.08 -9.20 -24.11
CA MET A 198 -21.69 -10.46 -24.75
C MET A 198 -22.57 -11.64 -24.32
N CYS A 199 -22.90 -11.76 -23.04
CA CYS A 199 -23.83 -12.79 -22.56
C CYS A 199 -25.22 -12.65 -23.22
N PHE A 200 -25.70 -11.42 -23.39
CA PHE A 200 -26.96 -11.16 -24.06
C PHE A 200 -26.90 -11.49 -25.56
N ASP A 201 -25.82 -11.11 -26.26
CA ASP A 201 -25.57 -11.43 -27.68
C ASP A 201 -25.58 -12.94 -27.93
N ILE A 202 -24.92 -13.72 -27.05
CA ILE A 202 -24.89 -15.19 -27.13
C ILE A 202 -26.28 -15.78 -26.86
N TRP A 203 -26.97 -15.31 -25.81
CA TRP A 203 -28.33 -15.78 -25.49
C TRP A 203 -29.29 -15.52 -26.65
N TRP A 204 -29.23 -14.35 -27.28
CA TRP A 204 -30.06 -14.00 -28.42
C TRP A 204 -29.73 -14.83 -29.67
N THR A 205 -28.48 -15.25 -29.84
CA THR A 205 -28.02 -16.00 -31.02
C THR A 205 -28.36 -17.50 -30.95
N PHE A 206 -28.36 -18.10 -29.75
CA PHE A 206 -28.58 -19.54 -29.55
C PHE A 206 -29.84 -19.91 -28.76
N GLY A 207 -30.54 -18.93 -28.17
CA GLY A 207 -31.76 -19.13 -27.39
C GLY A 207 -33.05 -19.02 -28.17
#